data_AF-F9EPY7-F1
#
_entry.id   AF-F9EPY7-F1
#
_cell.length_a   1.000
_cell.length_b   1.000
_cell.length_c   1.000
_cell.angle_alpha   90.00
_cell.angle_beta   90.00
_cell.angle_gamma   90.00
#
_symmetry.space_group_name_H-M   'P 1'
#
loop_
_entity.id
_entity.type
_entity.pdbx_description
1 polymer ?
#
loop_
_entity_poly.entity_id
_entity_poly.type
_entity_poly.pdbx_seq_one_letter_code
_entity_poly.pdbx_strand_id
1 'polypeptide(L)'
;MDIKSGEYFGPYPYGAWRLKNILMKLFKIRDCNRDMKKLSPRPCLKYYMKSCTGPCVYKDIKEEYNKNVENLKQVLRGNTSKLINELTILMNQASQDMDFEKSIIYREQIKELKSIESSQIIQYERELD
;
A
#
# COMPACT_ATOMS: atom_id res chain seq x y z
N MET A 1 11.21 12.88 -9.16
CA MET A 1 10.72 11.54 -9.54
C MET A 1 11.02 11.41 -11.02
N ASP A 2 11.78 10.40 -11.43
CA ASP A 2 12.07 10.18 -12.84
C ASP A 2 10.87 9.49 -13.49
N ILE A 3 10.20 10.19 -14.41
CA ILE A 3 9.00 9.70 -15.10
C ILE A 3 9.38 8.64 -16.14
N LYS A 4 10.64 8.62 -16.61
CA LYS A 4 11.11 7.69 -17.65
C LYS A 4 11.32 6.26 -17.16
N SER A 5 11.53 6.07 -15.85
CA SER A 5 11.78 4.76 -15.24
C SER A 5 10.62 4.26 -14.35
N GLY A 6 9.42 4.86 -14.49
CA GLY A 6 8.25 4.54 -13.68
C GLY A 6 7.36 3.46 -14.31
N GLU A 7 6.62 2.72 -13.48
CA GLU A 7 5.53 1.86 -13.93
C GLU A 7 4.21 2.63 -13.90
N TYR A 8 3.38 2.45 -14.92
CA TYR A 8 2.06 3.06 -15.02
C TYR A 8 0.97 2.08 -14.59
N PHE A 9 0.04 2.55 -13.75
CA PHE A 9 -1.11 1.79 -13.29
C PHE A 9 -2.38 2.64 -13.51
N GLY A 10 -3.42 2.06 -14.10
CA GLY A 10 -4.64 2.77 -14.49
C GLY A 10 -5.08 2.42 -15.92
N PRO A 11 -6.02 3.18 -16.52
CA PRO A 11 -6.57 4.46 -16.07
C PRO A 11 -7.47 4.33 -14.83
N TYR A 12 -7.40 5.30 -13.92
CA TYR A 12 -8.30 5.43 -12.76
C TYR A 12 -9.19 6.67 -12.93
N PRO A 13 -10.20 6.62 -13.82
CA PRO A 13 -10.94 7.81 -14.25
C PRO A 13 -11.73 8.46 -13.11
N TYR A 14 -12.10 7.69 -12.09
CA TYR A 14 -12.72 8.19 -10.86
C TYR A 14 -12.00 7.62 -9.63
N GLY A 15 -11.84 8.44 -8.59
CA GLY A 15 -11.37 7.95 -7.29
C GLY A 15 -9.87 7.64 -7.18
N ALA A 16 -9.04 7.95 -8.18
CA ALA A 16 -7.58 7.74 -8.14
C ALA A 16 -6.92 8.29 -6.86
N TRP A 17 -7.35 9.48 -6.42
CA TRP A 17 -6.84 10.12 -5.21
C TRP A 17 -7.25 9.36 -3.93
N ARG A 18 -8.50 8.88 -3.88
CA ARG A 18 -9.01 8.07 -2.76
C ARG A 18 -8.28 6.73 -2.70
N LEU A 19 -8.14 6.07 -3.84
CA LEU A 19 -7.38 4.83 -3.99
C LEU A 19 -5.94 5.02 -3.53
N LYS A 20 -5.24 6.05 -4.02
CA LYS A 20 -3.89 6.40 -3.59
C LYS A 20 -3.81 6.53 -2.07
N ASN A 21 -4.72 7.28 -1.44
CA ASN A 21 -4.67 7.50 0.00
C ASN A 21 -4.87 6.23 0.82
N ILE A 22 -5.77 5.34 0.38
CA ILE A 22 -5.97 4.03 1.00
C ILE A 22 -4.69 3.21 0.86
N LEU A 23 -4.16 3.07 -0.36
CA LEU A 23 -2.95 2.31 -0.62
C LEU A 23 -1.72 2.83 0.16
N MET A 24 -1.56 4.15 0.28
CA MET A 24 -0.46 4.73 1.07
C MET A 24 -0.60 4.41 2.56
N LYS A 25 -1.82 4.37 3.11
CA LYS A 25 -2.04 3.95 4.51
C LYS A 25 -1.77 2.46 4.70
N LEU A 26 -2.25 1.62 3.79
CA LEU A 26 -2.10 0.17 3.84
C LEU A 26 -0.64 -0.26 3.79
N PHE A 27 0.10 0.23 2.79
CA PHE A 27 1.46 -0.23 2.51
C PHE A 27 2.55 0.68 3.11
N LYS A 28 2.16 1.82 3.70
CA LYS A 28 3.09 2.78 4.34
C LYS A 28 4.23 3.21 3.41
N ILE A 29 3.91 3.42 2.14
CA ILE A 29 4.87 3.76 1.09
C ILE A 29 5.13 5.27 1.07
N ARG A 30 6.35 5.64 0.66
CA ARG A 30 6.75 7.03 0.52
C ARG A 30 6.13 7.64 -0.74
N ASP A 31 5.40 8.72 -0.58
CA ASP A 31 4.78 9.53 -1.64
C ASP A 31 5.25 10.99 -1.65
N CYS A 32 6.34 11.30 -0.92
CA CYS A 32 6.90 12.64 -0.79
C CYS A 32 8.11 12.88 -1.73
N ASN A 33 8.51 14.14 -1.85
CA ASN A 33 9.59 14.59 -2.74
C ASN A 33 10.97 14.75 -2.06
N ARG A 34 11.19 14.19 -0.85
CA ARG A 34 12.50 14.28 -0.16
C ARG A 34 13.66 13.72 -1.01
N ASP A 35 14.81 14.37 -1.03
CA ASP A 35 15.98 13.79 -1.69
C ASP A 35 16.49 12.56 -0.90
N MET A 36 16.53 11.39 -1.55
CA MET A 36 17.02 10.15 -0.94
C MET A 36 18.54 10.07 -0.89
N LYS A 37 19.25 10.88 -1.68
CA LYS A 37 20.71 10.97 -1.66
C LYS A 37 21.22 11.76 -0.46
N LYS A 38 20.38 12.60 0.12
CA LYS A 38 20.71 13.39 1.32
C LYS A 38 20.31 12.63 2.57
N LEU A 39 21.22 12.61 3.56
CA LEU A 39 20.91 12.09 4.87
C LEU A 39 19.87 13.01 5.53
N SER A 40 18.72 12.44 5.90
CA SER A 40 17.72 13.15 6.70
C SER A 40 18.03 12.90 8.18
N PRO A 41 18.32 13.94 8.99
CA PRO A 41 18.69 13.76 10.40
C PRO A 41 17.49 13.35 11.28
N ARG A 42 16.26 13.62 10.84
CA ARG A 42 15.04 13.31 11.60
C ARG A 42 13.88 12.80 10.73
N PRO A 43 13.03 11.91 11.26
CA PRO A 43 11.80 11.48 10.60
C PRO A 43 10.84 12.66 10.33
N CYS A 44 10.00 12.51 9.31
CA CYS A 44 8.98 13.50 8.98
C CYS A 44 7.65 13.21 9.67
N LEU A 45 6.69 14.13 9.55
CA LEU A 45 5.35 13.96 10.07
C LEU A 45 4.67 12.67 9.57
N LYS A 46 4.86 12.28 8.30
CA LYS A 46 4.26 11.05 7.76
C LYS A 46 4.72 9.78 8.48
N TYR A 47 5.98 9.76 8.95
CA TYR A 47 6.48 8.67 9.78
C TYR A 47 5.75 8.61 11.13
N TYR A 48 5.65 9.74 11.82
CA TYR A 48 4.94 9.81 13.10
C TYR A 48 3.44 9.51 12.98
N MET A 49 2.83 9.87 11.85
CA MET A 49 1.45 9.50 11.50
C MET A 49 1.30 8.05 11.01
N LYS A 50 2.37 7.24 11.02
CA LYS A 50 2.39 5.84 10.55
C LYS A 50 1.93 5.64 9.10
N SER A 51 1.99 6.69 8.26
CA SER A 51 1.64 6.63 6.84
C SER A 51 2.84 6.38 5.93
N CYS A 52 4.05 6.41 6.48
CA CYS A 52 5.28 6.04 5.79
C CYS A 52 6.25 5.40 6.79
N THR A 53 6.96 4.34 6.40
CA THR A 53 7.95 3.69 7.29
C THR A 53 9.22 4.54 7.52
N GLY A 54 9.41 5.61 6.76
CA GLY A 54 10.54 6.53 6.92
C GLY A 54 11.86 6.08 6.29
N PRO A 55 11.89 5.52 5.06
CA PRO A 55 13.13 5.02 4.40
C PRO A 55 14.17 6.11 4.12
N CYS A 56 13.79 7.39 4.28
CA CYS A 56 14.70 8.53 4.18
C CYS A 56 15.71 8.58 5.33
N VAL A 57 15.35 8.01 6.49
CA VAL A 57 16.15 8.05 7.74
C VAL A 57 16.60 6.64 8.11
N TYR A 58 15.67 5.71 8.19
CA TYR A 58 15.92 4.32 8.59
C TYR A 58 16.27 3.49 7.36
N LYS A 59 17.47 2.90 7.33
CA LYS A 59 17.99 2.15 6.16
C LYS A 59 17.89 0.64 6.34
N ASP A 60 17.83 0.19 7.59
CA ASP A 60 17.56 -1.17 8.05
C ASP A 60 16.20 -1.70 7.54
N ILE A 61 15.20 -0.83 7.37
CA ILE A 61 13.86 -1.20 6.90
C ILE A 61 13.76 -1.47 5.38
N LYS A 62 14.88 -1.49 4.65
CA LYS A 62 14.87 -1.55 3.17
C LYS A 62 14.14 -2.78 2.64
N GLU A 63 14.35 -3.94 3.25
CA GLU A 63 13.73 -5.19 2.83
C GLU A 63 12.22 -5.18 3.04
N GLU A 64 11.76 -4.83 4.24
CA GLU A 64 10.33 -4.70 4.56
C GLU A 64 9.66 -3.64 3.66
N TYR A 65 10.30 -2.50 3.46
CA TYR A 65 9.79 -1.45 2.58
C TYR A 65 9.61 -1.95 1.15
N ASN A 66 10.60 -2.67 0.61
CA ASN A 66 10.51 -3.23 -0.73
C ASN A 66 9.42 -4.29 -0.86
N LYS A 67 9.21 -5.12 0.18
CA LYS A 67 8.09 -6.05 0.24
C LYS A 67 6.74 -5.32 0.16
N ASN A 68 6.59 -4.22 0.89
CA ASN A 68 5.38 -3.39 0.83
C ASN A 68 5.18 -2.76 -0.55
N VAL A 69 6.27 -2.34 -1.23
CA VAL A 69 6.21 -1.82 -2.59
C VAL A 69 5.74 -2.90 -3.57
N GLU A 70 6.25 -4.13 -3.45
CA GLU A 70 5.85 -5.21 -4.33
C GLU A 70 4.38 -5.61 -4.12
N ASN A 71 3.93 -5.69 -2.87
CA ASN A 71 2.53 -5.96 -2.57
C ASN A 71 1.60 -4.86 -3.12
N LEU A 72 2.02 -3.60 -3.02
CA LEU A 72 1.31 -2.47 -3.64
C LEU A 72 1.19 -2.64 -5.16
N LYS A 73 2.27 -3.01 -5.85
CA LYS A 73 2.25 -3.26 -7.30
C LYS A 73 1.32 -4.40 -7.66
N GLN A 74 1.30 -5.48 -6.87
CA GLN A 74 0.38 -6.61 -7.11
C GLN A 74 -1.08 -6.17 -7.02
N VAL A 75 -1.46 -5.36 -6.03
CA VAL A 75 -2.81 -4.79 -5.94
C VAL A 75 -3.13 -3.90 -7.13
N LEU A 76 -2.21 -3.02 -7.53
CA LEU A 76 -2.42 -2.12 -8.67
C LEU A 76 -2.55 -2.88 -10.00
N ARG A 77 -2.01 -4.11 -10.11
CA ARG A 77 -2.17 -5.03 -11.26
C ARG A 77 -3.47 -5.86 -11.21
N GLY A 78 -4.32 -5.67 -10.20
CA GLY A 78 -5.59 -6.40 -10.05
C GLY A 78 -5.51 -7.68 -9.22
N ASN A 79 -4.34 -8.03 -8.65
CA ASN A 79 -4.20 -9.21 -7.78
C ASN A 79 -4.65 -8.94 -6.33
N THR A 80 -5.77 -8.24 -6.16
CA THR A 80 -6.31 -7.84 -4.86
C THR A 80 -6.74 -9.06 -4.04
N SER A 81 -7.36 -10.06 -4.68
CA SER A 81 -7.85 -11.27 -4.00
C SER A 81 -6.71 -12.09 -3.37
N LYS A 82 -5.54 -12.16 -4.02
CA LYS A 82 -4.35 -12.84 -3.48
C LYS A 82 -3.88 -12.16 -2.19
N LEU A 83 -3.78 -10.83 -2.19
CA LEU A 83 -3.37 -10.10 -0.99
C LEU A 83 -4.39 -10.22 0.14
N ILE A 84 -5.69 -10.19 -0.17
CA ILE A 84 -6.74 -10.42 0.84
C ILE A 84 -6.55 -11.78 1.51
N ASN A 85 -6.24 -12.82 0.73
CA ASN A 85 -5.98 -14.16 1.27
C ASN A 85 -4.74 -14.17 2.17
N GLU A 86 -3.63 -13.56 1.74
CA GLU A 86 -2.41 -13.44 2.56
C GLU A 86 -2.66 -12.69 3.87
N LEU A 87 -3.38 -11.56 3.83
CA LEU A 87 -3.75 -10.81 5.03
C LEU A 87 -4.70 -11.59 5.94
N THR A 88 -5.60 -12.40 5.36
CA THR A 88 -6.51 -13.26 6.14
C THR A 88 -5.72 -14.33 6.90
N ILE A 89 -4.72 -14.94 6.28
CA ILE A 89 -3.82 -15.89 6.94
C ILE A 89 -3.08 -15.19 8.09
N LEU A 90 -2.47 -14.03 7.84
CA LEU A 90 -1.75 -13.26 8.86
C LEU A 90 -2.65 -12.79 10.01
N MET A 91 -3.90 -12.40 9.72
CA MET A 91 -4.91 -12.04 10.71
C MET A 91 -5.23 -13.22 11.63
N ASN A 92 -5.48 -14.39 11.05
CA ASN A 92 -5.80 -15.61 11.81
C ASN A 92 -4.61 -16.05 12.65
N GLN A 93 -3.39 -15.98 12.10
CA GLN A 93 -2.17 -16.31 12.84
C GLN A 93 -1.95 -15.36 14.02
N ALA A 94 -2.07 -14.04 13.81
CA ALA A 94 -1.98 -13.06 14.90
C ALA A 94 -3.04 -13.30 15.97
N SER A 95 -4.26 -13.69 15.60
CA SER A 95 -5.30 -14.06 16.57
C SER A 95 -4.96 -15.35 17.34
N GLN A 96 -4.34 -16.35 16.70
CA GLN A 96 -3.88 -17.58 17.35
C GLN A 96 -2.76 -17.29 18.35
N ASP A 97 -1.86 -16.38 17.99
CA ASP A 97 -0.75 -15.92 18.82
C ASP A 97 -1.19 -14.93 19.93
N MET A 98 -2.50 -14.69 20.09
CA MET A 98 -3.09 -13.71 21.02
C MET A 98 -2.64 -12.24 20.78
N ASP A 99 -2.11 -11.93 19.60
CA ASP A 99 -1.74 -10.58 19.15
C ASP A 99 -2.94 -9.88 18.49
N PHE A 100 -3.92 -9.53 19.32
CA PHE A 100 -5.19 -8.95 18.85
C PHE A 100 -5.01 -7.58 18.18
N GLU A 101 -4.02 -6.79 18.58
CA GLU A 101 -3.72 -5.51 17.95
C GLU A 101 -3.32 -5.71 16.49
N LYS A 102 -2.40 -6.64 16.20
CA LYS A 102 -2.05 -6.97 14.80
C LYS A 102 -3.23 -7.56 14.05
N SER A 103 -4.00 -8.46 14.66
CA SER A 103 -5.20 -9.02 14.03
C SER A 103 -6.20 -7.93 13.61
N ILE A 104 -6.43 -6.93 14.46
CA ILE A 104 -7.33 -5.81 14.13
C ILE A 104 -6.78 -4.99 12.97
N ILE A 105 -5.47 -4.72 12.97
CA ILE A 105 -4.81 -4.01 11.87
C ILE A 105 -5.04 -4.74 10.54
N TYR A 106 -4.78 -6.05 10.48
CA TYR A 106 -4.99 -6.83 9.25
C TYR A 106 -6.46 -6.85 8.81
N ARG A 107 -7.40 -6.94 9.75
CA ARG A 107 -8.84 -6.88 9.45
C ARG A 107 -9.25 -5.55 8.82
N GLU A 108 -8.79 -4.43 9.35
CA GLU A 108 -9.08 -3.11 8.78
C GLU A 108 -8.44 -2.97 7.39
N GLN A 109 -7.24 -3.53 7.18
CA GLN A 109 -6.60 -3.55 5.87
C GLN A 109 -7.43 -4.34 4.83
N ILE A 110 -7.95 -5.51 5.21
CA ILE A 110 -8.83 -6.32 4.35
C ILE A 110 -10.11 -5.55 3.99
N LYS A 111 -10.72 -4.86 4.96
CA LYS A 111 -11.94 -4.06 4.75
C LYS A 111 -11.69 -2.92 3.76
N GLU A 112 -10.58 -2.21 3.89
CA GLU A 112 -10.19 -1.16 2.95
C GLU A 112 -9.95 -1.71 1.54
N LEU A 113 -9.27 -2.85 1.40
CA LEU A 113 -9.02 -3.49 0.10
C LEU A 113 -10.32 -3.94 -0.60
N LYS A 114 -11.26 -4.55 0.13
CA LYS A 114 -12.57 -4.94 -0.42
C LYS A 114 -13.37 -3.73 -0.93
N SER A 115 -13.25 -2.59 -0.26
CA SER A 115 -13.89 -1.35 -0.71
C SER A 115 -13.32 -0.80 -2.03
N ILE A 116 -12.03 -1.08 -2.30
CA ILE A 116 -11.38 -0.73 -3.56
C ILE A 116 -11.88 -1.67 -4.68
N GLU A 117 -11.92 -2.97 -4.43
CA GLU A 117 -12.37 -3.98 -5.39
C GLU A 117 -13.81 -3.71 -5.85
N SER A 118 -14.73 -3.44 -4.92
CA SER A 118 -16.12 -3.08 -5.25
C SER A 118 -16.23 -1.81 -6.11
N SER A 119 -15.24 -0.91 -6.01
CA SER A 119 -15.19 0.33 -6.79
C SER A 119 -14.55 0.14 -8.17
N GLN A 120 -13.70 -0.88 -8.35
CA GLN A 120 -13.05 -1.21 -9.63
C GLN A 120 -13.96 -2.01 -10.58
N ILE A 121 -14.91 -2.78 -10.05
CA ILE A 121 -15.83 -3.63 -10.85
C ILE A 121 -16.69 -2.81 -11.85
N ILE A 122 -16.81 -1.49 -11.68
CA ILE A 122 -17.70 -0.66 -12.52
C ILE A 122 -17.12 -0.35 -13.92
N GLN A 123 -15.86 -0.67 -14.25
CA GLN A 123 -15.31 -0.32 -15.57
C GLN A 123 -14.39 -1.38 -16.21
N TYR A 124 -14.87 -2.63 -16.30
CA TYR A 124 -14.35 -3.59 -17.29
C TYR A 124 -15.27 -3.76 -18.52
N GLU A 125 -16.39 -3.03 -18.62
CA GLU A 125 -17.27 -3.03 -19.80
C GLU A 125 -17.12 -1.75 -20.65
N ARG A 126 -15.93 -1.55 -21.21
CA ARG A 126 -15.83 -0.91 -22.52
C ARG A 126 -14.94 -1.78 -23.37
N GLU A 127 -15.57 -2.73 -24.05
CA GLU A 127 -15.01 -3.33 -25.26
C GLU A 127 -14.49 -2.18 -26.13
N LEU A 128 -13.22 -2.30 -26.52
CA LEU A 128 -12.61 -1.41 -27.49
C LEU A 128 -13.17 -1.82 -28.85
N ASP A 129 -14.11 -1.03 -29.37
CA ASP A 129 -14.35 -0.88 -30.82
C ASP A 129 -13.25 0.01 -31.42
#